data_AF-C1MK60-F1
#
_entry.id   AF-C1MK60-F1
#
_cell.length_a   1.000
_cell.length_b   1.000
_cell.length_c   1.000
_cell.angle_alpha   90.00
_cell.angle_beta   90.00
_cell.angle_gamma   90.00
#
_symmetry.space_group_name_H-M   'P 1'
#
loop_
_entity.id
_entity.type
_entity.pdbx_description
1 polymer ?
#
loop_
_entity_poly.entity_id
_entity_poly.type
_entity_poly.pdbx_seq_one_letter_code
_entity_poly.pdbx_strand_id
1 'polypeptide(L)'
;IDSLGAVELRQALAARFDMVLPPTLIFDYPSIGALAKFLYESKVPAESHGVQKIFPQRLEGHSTDIPMSESHAVEISCIACEYPRGITNLSDLVKAFLRGVEFQEIMSNERFDPETLGGGVRTATILDDIDAFDAEMFRIVDAEAVAMDPQQRKLLDISLRILTSS
;
A
#
# COMPACT_ATOMS: atom_id res chain seq x y z
N ILE A 1 2.07 -12.49 6.91
CA ILE A 1 0.92 -13.34 7.33
C ILE A 1 1.50 -14.47 8.14
N ASP A 2 1.05 -14.66 9.37
CA ASP A 2 1.41 -15.84 10.16
C ASP A 2 0.60 -17.07 9.67
N SER A 3 1.05 -18.28 10.02
CA SER A 3 0.39 -19.51 9.57
C SER A 3 -1.10 -19.57 9.94
N LEU A 4 -1.52 -18.88 11.01
CA LEU A 4 -2.91 -18.80 11.44
C LEU A 4 -3.73 -17.89 10.51
N GLY A 5 -3.28 -16.65 10.27
CA GLY A 5 -3.95 -15.73 9.36
C GLY A 5 -4.05 -16.26 7.93
N ALA A 6 -3.09 -17.09 7.51
CA ALA A 6 -3.14 -17.77 6.22
C ALA A 6 -4.31 -18.77 6.13
N VAL A 7 -4.51 -19.55 7.20
CA VAL A 7 -5.59 -20.54 7.27
C VAL A 7 -6.94 -19.86 7.37
N GLU A 8 -7.06 -18.81 8.18
CA GLU A 8 -8.30 -18.03 8.35
C GLU A 8 -8.74 -17.38 7.04
N LEU A 9 -7.81 -16.71 6.32
CA LEU A 9 -8.09 -16.12 5.02
C LEU A 9 -8.57 -17.17 4.02
N ARG A 10 -7.89 -18.32 3.96
CA ARG A 10 -8.29 -19.42 3.07
C ARG A 10 -9.67 -19.95 3.42
N GLN A 11 -9.98 -20.15 4.71
CA GLN A 11 -11.30 -20.61 5.15
C GLN A 11 -12.40 -19.60 4.81
N ALA A 12 -12.15 -18.31 5.04
CA ALA A 12 -13.08 -17.24 4.70
C ALA A 12 -13.35 -17.19 3.18
N LEU A 13 -12.32 -17.30 2.34
CA LEU A 13 -12.46 -17.33 0.88
C LEU A 13 -13.19 -18.61 0.42
N ALA A 14 -12.82 -19.77 0.96
CA ALA A 14 -13.45 -21.05 0.64
C ALA A 14 -14.95 -21.04 0.96
N ALA A 15 -15.33 -20.51 2.12
CA ALA A 15 -16.74 -20.37 2.53
C ALA A 15 -17.49 -19.33 1.69
N ARG A 16 -16.86 -18.20 1.38
CA ARG A 16 -17.50 -17.11 0.62
C ARG A 16 -17.76 -17.48 -0.83
N PHE A 17 -16.81 -18.18 -1.44
CA PHE A 17 -16.89 -18.58 -2.83
C PHE A 17 -17.38 -20.01 -3.00
N ASP A 18 -17.62 -20.79 -1.95
CA ASP A 18 -18.04 -22.21 -2.04
C ASP A 18 -17.07 -23.03 -2.92
N MET A 19 -15.79 -23.05 -2.51
CA MET A 19 -14.69 -23.66 -3.26
C MET A 19 -13.71 -24.39 -2.34
N VAL A 20 -13.10 -25.45 -2.85
CA VAL A 20 -11.95 -26.08 -2.21
C VAL A 20 -10.68 -25.36 -2.64
N LEU A 21 -10.07 -24.60 -1.73
CA LEU A 21 -8.84 -23.84 -1.99
C LEU A 21 -7.60 -24.58 -1.48
N PRO A 22 -6.50 -24.63 -2.25
CA PRO A 22 -5.24 -25.24 -1.85
C PRO A 22 -4.72 -24.68 -0.51
N PRO A 23 -4.05 -25.50 0.33
CA PRO A 23 -3.47 -25.03 1.58
C PRO A 23 -2.29 -24.07 1.35
N THR A 24 -1.67 -24.12 0.17
CA THR A 24 -0.55 -23.27 -0.27
C THR A 24 -0.98 -21.97 -0.96
N LEU A 25 -2.29 -21.68 -1.02
CA LEU A 25 -2.87 -20.59 -1.81
C LEU A 25 -2.13 -19.25 -1.66
N ILE A 26 -1.81 -18.84 -0.43
CA ILE A 26 -1.18 -17.54 -0.15
C ILE A 26 0.30 -17.51 -0.55
N PHE A 27 0.94 -18.67 -0.62
CA PHE A 27 2.33 -18.80 -1.08
C PHE A 27 2.40 -18.89 -2.61
N ASP A 28 1.45 -19.57 -3.23
CA ASP A 28 1.38 -19.72 -4.69
C ASP A 28 0.87 -18.45 -5.38
N TYR A 29 0.00 -17.71 -4.70
CA TYR A 29 -0.62 -16.45 -5.18
C TYR A 29 -0.44 -15.36 -4.12
N PRO A 30 0.77 -14.77 -3.99
CA PRO A 30 1.11 -13.86 -2.90
C PRO A 30 0.56 -12.45 -3.06
N SER A 31 -0.21 -12.18 -4.13
CA SER A 31 -0.82 -10.87 -4.40
C SER A 31 -2.34 -10.97 -4.59
N ILE A 32 -3.05 -9.87 -4.29
CA ILE A 32 -4.51 -9.82 -4.36
C ILE A 32 -5.00 -10.08 -5.79
N GLY A 33 -4.31 -9.52 -6.80
CA GLY A 33 -4.58 -9.73 -8.21
C GLY A 33 -4.36 -11.17 -8.63
N ALA A 34 -3.27 -11.81 -8.18
CA ALA A 34 -3.01 -13.23 -8.43
C ALA A 34 -4.09 -14.13 -7.80
N LEU A 35 -4.49 -13.85 -6.55
CA LEU A 35 -5.59 -14.54 -5.87
C LEU A 35 -6.93 -14.35 -6.58
N ALA A 36 -7.27 -13.11 -6.93
CA ALA A 36 -8.52 -12.78 -7.63
C ALA A 36 -8.59 -13.48 -8.99
N LYS A 37 -7.48 -13.49 -9.74
CA LYS A 37 -7.37 -14.20 -11.02
C LYS A 37 -7.57 -15.71 -10.84
N PHE A 38 -6.87 -16.32 -9.87
CA PHE A 38 -7.02 -17.74 -9.57
C PHE A 38 -8.46 -18.10 -9.20
N LEU A 39 -9.10 -17.31 -8.34
CA LEU A 39 -10.49 -17.52 -7.94
C LEU A 39 -11.46 -17.38 -9.12
N TYR A 40 -11.23 -16.40 -9.99
CA TYR A 40 -12.03 -16.20 -11.19
C TYR A 40 -11.89 -17.37 -12.18
N GLU A 41 -10.65 -17.79 -12.48
CA GLU A 41 -10.39 -18.91 -13.39
C GLU A 41 -10.92 -20.24 -12.83
N SER A 42 -10.85 -20.43 -11.51
CA SER A 42 -11.34 -21.64 -10.85
C SER A 42 -12.87 -21.72 -10.74
N LYS A 43 -13.60 -20.63 -11.00
CA LYS A 43 -15.07 -20.54 -10.91
C LYS A 43 -15.81 -20.75 -12.23
N VAL A 44 -15.13 -20.75 -13.37
CA VAL A 44 -15.77 -20.61 -14.68
C VAL A 44 -15.63 -21.90 -15.52
N PRO A 45 -16.71 -22.67 -15.76
CA PRO A 45 -16.99 -23.19 -17.09
C PRO A 45 -17.34 -21.98 -17.97
N ALA A 46 -16.66 -21.87 -19.12
CA ALA A 46 -16.72 -20.70 -20.01
C ALA A 46 -18.13 -20.15 -20.24
N GLU A 47 -18.50 -19.06 -19.57
CA GLU A 47 -19.51 -18.11 -20.06
C GLU A 47 -19.36 -16.74 -19.35
N SER A 48 -19.26 -15.73 -20.21
CA SER A 48 -18.99 -14.32 -19.95
C SER A 48 -19.94 -13.67 -18.95
N HIS A 49 -19.41 -13.23 -17.80
CA HIS A 49 -20.14 -12.43 -16.83
C HIS A 49 -19.67 -10.97 -16.87
N GLY A 50 -20.62 -10.08 -17.15
CA GLY A 50 -20.40 -8.64 -17.26
C GLY A 50 -19.84 -8.03 -15.97
N VAL A 51 -18.88 -7.12 -16.16
CA VAL A 51 -18.28 -6.33 -15.09
C VAL A 51 -19.37 -5.55 -14.36
N GLN A 52 -19.72 -5.96 -13.13
CA GLN A 52 -20.48 -5.09 -12.25
C GLN A 52 -19.59 -3.90 -11.88
N LYS A 53 -20.01 -2.70 -12.30
CA LYS A 53 -19.44 -1.45 -11.81
C LYS A 53 -19.73 -1.36 -10.31
N ILE A 54 -18.73 -1.63 -9.49
CA ILE A 54 -18.73 -1.27 -8.08
C ILE A 54 -18.70 0.27 -8.06
N PHE A 55 -19.84 0.89 -7.80
CA PHE A 55 -19.86 2.29 -7.42
C PHE A 55 -19.30 2.39 -6.01
N PRO A 56 -18.44 3.37 -5.69
CA PRO A 56 -18.07 3.63 -4.31
C PRO A 56 -19.37 3.95 -3.57
N GLN A 57 -19.79 3.04 -2.68
CA GLN A 57 -20.78 3.36 -1.66
C GLN A 57 -20.20 4.54 -0.90
N ARG A 58 -20.92 5.67 -0.92
CA ARG A 58 -20.65 6.75 0.02
C ARG A 58 -20.75 6.14 1.40
N LEU A 59 -19.61 5.94 2.05
CA LEU A 59 -19.57 5.73 3.49
C LEU A 59 -20.30 6.95 4.06
N GLU A 60 -21.54 6.75 4.51
CA GLU A 60 -22.19 7.74 5.35
C GLU A 60 -21.19 8.01 6.46
N GLY A 61 -20.68 9.25 6.49
CA GLY A 61 -19.66 9.64 7.44
C GLY A 61 -20.15 9.21 8.81
N HIS A 62 -19.31 8.51 9.58
CA HIS A 62 -19.57 8.39 10.99
C HIS A 62 -19.59 9.83 11.52
N SER A 63 -20.77 10.42 11.64
CA SER A 63 -20.98 11.53 12.56
C SER A 63 -20.66 10.93 13.91
N THR A 64 -19.41 11.12 14.35
CA THR A 64 -19.12 11.06 15.76
C THR A 64 -19.97 12.18 16.36
N ASP A 65 -21.14 11.81 16.87
CA ASP A 65 -21.97 12.66 17.73
C ASP A 65 -21.17 12.92 19.02
N ILE A 66 -20.13 13.74 18.89
CA ILE A 66 -19.39 14.30 20.01
C ILE A 66 -20.27 15.47 20.48
N PRO A 67 -20.71 15.49 21.74
CA PRO A 67 -21.48 16.61 22.27
C PRO A 67 -20.74 17.93 22.00
N MET A 68 -21.47 18.91 21.44
CA MET A 68 -20.99 20.20 20.92
C MET A 68 -20.37 21.16 21.95
N SER A 69 -19.81 20.67 23.06
CA SER A 69 -19.08 21.51 24.01
C SER A 69 -17.58 21.62 23.70
N GLU A 70 -16.99 20.71 22.92
CA GLU A 70 -15.54 20.68 22.64
C GLU A 70 -15.20 20.09 21.25
N SER A 71 -16.07 20.28 20.25
CA SER A 71 -15.78 19.78 18.89
C SER A 71 -14.78 20.69 18.19
N HIS A 72 -13.50 20.35 18.29
CA HIS A 72 -12.44 20.98 17.50
C HIS A 72 -12.42 20.36 16.10
N ALA A 73 -13.23 20.91 15.20
CA ALA A 73 -13.12 20.57 13.78
C ALA A 73 -11.73 20.99 13.27
N VAL A 74 -10.99 20.03 12.70
CA VAL A 74 -9.68 20.27 12.07
C VAL A 74 -9.86 20.20 10.56
N GLU A 75 -9.52 21.28 9.87
CA GLU A 75 -9.48 21.32 8.41
C GLU A 75 -8.12 20.81 7.91
N ILE A 76 -8.14 19.90 6.94
CA ILE A 76 -6.94 19.46 6.21
C ILE A 76 -6.81 20.34 4.97
N SER A 77 -5.95 21.37 5.03
CA SER A 77 -5.76 22.31 3.93
C SER A 77 -4.89 21.76 2.80
N CYS A 78 -3.98 20.84 3.13
CA CYS A 78 -2.97 20.35 2.21
C CYS A 78 -2.52 18.94 2.60
N ILE A 79 -2.02 18.20 1.60
CA ILE A 79 -1.43 16.88 1.80
C ILE A 79 -0.37 16.65 0.73
N ALA A 80 0.79 16.17 1.14
CA ALA A 80 1.82 15.65 0.24
C ALA A 80 2.14 14.23 0.65
N CYS A 81 2.46 13.39 -0.32
CA CYS A 81 2.73 11.98 -0.11
C CYS A 81 3.76 11.48 -1.11
N GLU A 82 4.40 10.37 -0.78
CA GLU A 82 5.27 9.65 -1.69
C GLU A 82 5.00 8.17 -1.53
N TYR A 83 4.78 7.50 -2.65
CA TYR A 83 4.50 6.08 -2.74
C TYR A 83 5.40 5.48 -3.83
N PRO A 84 5.60 4.15 -3.81
CA PRO A 84 6.43 3.48 -4.82
C PRO A 84 5.93 3.75 -6.23
N ARG A 85 6.80 3.50 -7.21
CA ARG A 85 6.57 3.75 -8.63
C ARG A 85 6.47 5.25 -8.95
N GLY A 86 7.21 6.07 -8.19
CA GLY A 86 7.28 7.52 -8.38
C GLY A 86 5.97 8.28 -8.15
N ILE A 87 5.03 7.74 -7.36
CA ILE A 87 3.76 8.41 -7.09
C ILE A 87 3.97 9.48 -6.01
N THR A 88 3.75 10.75 -6.36
CA THR A 88 4.04 11.90 -5.49
C THR A 88 2.79 12.71 -5.09
N ASN A 89 1.60 12.28 -5.51
CA ASN A 89 0.34 12.97 -5.21
C ASN A 89 -0.85 12.00 -5.12
N LEU A 90 -1.92 12.44 -4.45
CA LEU A 90 -3.13 11.63 -4.25
C LEU A 90 -3.86 11.29 -5.54
N SER A 91 -3.84 12.17 -6.55
CA SER A 91 -4.53 11.90 -7.82
C SER A 91 -3.96 10.66 -8.50
N ASP A 92 -2.64 10.56 -8.54
CA ASP A 92 -1.94 9.44 -9.15
C ASP A 92 -2.04 8.17 -8.31
N LEU A 93 -2.02 8.29 -6.97
CA LEU A 93 -2.33 7.18 -6.08
C LEU A 93 -3.74 6.62 -6.33
N VAL A 94 -4.75 7.48 -6.42
CA VAL A 94 -6.14 7.08 -6.68
C VAL A 94 -6.25 6.43 -8.06
N LYS A 95 -5.61 6.99 -9.10
CA LYS A 95 -5.56 6.36 -10.43
C LYS A 95 -4.91 4.99 -10.39
N ALA A 96 -3.84 4.81 -9.59
CA ALA A 96 -3.17 3.53 -9.43
C ALA A 96 -4.10 2.50 -8.77
N PHE A 97 -4.81 2.87 -7.69
CA PHE A 97 -5.79 1.98 -7.05
C PHE A 97 -6.96 1.62 -7.99
N LEU A 98 -7.52 2.59 -8.72
CA LEU A 98 -8.59 2.33 -9.68
C LEU A 98 -8.15 1.42 -10.83
N ARG A 99 -6.85 1.39 -11.16
CA ARG A 99 -6.26 0.49 -12.15
C ARG A 99 -5.84 -0.87 -11.57
N GLY A 100 -5.98 -1.07 -10.26
CA GLY A 100 -5.52 -2.29 -9.59
C GLY A 100 -4.00 -2.47 -9.62
N VAL A 101 -3.24 -1.36 -9.59
CA VAL A 101 -1.77 -1.42 -9.54
C VAL A 101 -1.34 -2.02 -8.21
N GLU A 102 -0.55 -3.09 -8.29
CA GLU A 102 0.11 -3.68 -7.12
C GLU A 102 1.45 -3.01 -6.87
N PHE A 103 1.67 -2.58 -5.63
CA PHE A 103 2.92 -1.95 -5.18
C PHE A 103 3.89 -2.93 -4.54
N GLN A 104 3.42 -4.14 -4.23
CA GLN A 104 4.23 -5.19 -3.66
C GLN A 104 5.10 -5.80 -4.76
N GLU A 105 6.39 -5.91 -4.47
CA GLU A 105 7.39 -6.51 -5.34
C GLU A 105 8.22 -7.54 -4.60
N ILE A 106 8.90 -8.41 -5.34
CA ILE A 106 9.87 -9.34 -4.76
C ILE A 106 11.07 -8.51 -4.30
N MET A 107 11.43 -8.66 -3.02
CA MET A 107 12.58 -7.96 -2.48
C MET A 107 13.85 -8.43 -3.19
N SER A 108 14.68 -7.49 -3.63
CA SER A 108 16.02 -7.82 -4.08
C SER A 108 16.86 -8.30 -2.91
N ASN A 109 17.51 -9.46 -3.07
CA ASN A 109 18.47 -10.00 -2.10
C ASN A 109 19.72 -9.10 -1.95
N GLU A 110 19.91 -8.13 -2.84
CA GLU A 110 21.03 -7.16 -2.75
C GLU A 110 20.81 -6.15 -1.61
N ARG A 111 19.55 -5.80 -1.36
CA ARG A 111 19.18 -4.76 -0.38
C ARG A 111 18.68 -5.34 0.93
N PHE A 112 18.02 -6.50 0.86
CA PHE A 112 17.45 -7.18 2.01
C PHE A 112 17.88 -8.64 1.99
N ASP A 113 18.70 -9.05 2.95
CA ASP A 113 19.02 -10.46 3.13
C ASP A 113 17.78 -11.17 3.73
N PRO A 114 17.13 -12.09 3.00
CA PRO A 114 15.95 -12.79 3.49
C PRO A 114 16.21 -13.53 4.80
N GLU A 115 17.43 -14.05 5.03
CA GLU A 115 17.77 -14.79 6.25
C GLU A 115 17.75 -13.87 7.48
N THR A 116 18.20 -12.62 7.33
CA THR A 116 18.11 -11.60 8.39
C THR A 116 16.68 -11.19 8.71
N LEU A 117 15.76 -11.39 7.76
CA LEU A 117 14.33 -11.11 7.90
C LEU A 117 13.51 -12.35 8.30
N GLY A 118 14.17 -13.43 8.71
CA GLY A 118 13.53 -14.67 9.18
C GLY A 118 13.09 -15.62 8.06
N GLY A 119 13.68 -15.51 6.86
CA GLY A 119 13.58 -16.44 5.73
C GLY A 119 12.24 -16.49 5.00
N GLY A 120 11.15 -16.08 5.65
CA GLY A 120 9.78 -16.19 5.13
C GLY A 120 9.29 -14.97 4.33
N VAL A 121 9.88 -13.79 4.53
CA VAL A 121 9.44 -12.55 3.86
C VAL A 121 10.22 -12.39 2.56
N ARG A 122 9.54 -12.51 1.42
CA ARG A 122 10.15 -12.39 0.08
C ARG A 122 9.62 -11.23 -0.73
N THR A 123 8.66 -10.49 -0.18
CA THR A 123 7.97 -9.42 -0.87
C THR A 123 7.80 -8.21 0.04
N ALA A 124 7.96 -7.02 -0.50
CA ALA A 124 7.75 -5.76 0.22
C ALA A 124 7.22 -4.68 -0.72
N THR A 125 6.78 -3.58 -0.12
CA THR A 125 6.44 -2.35 -0.83
C THR A 125 7.54 -1.35 -0.52
N ILE A 126 8.40 -1.05 -1.50
CA ILE A 126 9.66 -0.33 -1.30
C ILE A 126 9.58 1.02 -2.03
N LEU A 127 10.00 2.10 -1.37
CA LEU A 127 10.20 3.38 -2.04
C LEU A 127 11.46 3.33 -2.89
N ASP A 128 11.33 3.81 -4.13
CA ASP A 128 12.38 3.74 -5.15
C ASP A 128 13.65 4.49 -4.69
N ASP A 129 13.51 5.79 -4.41
CA ASP A 129 14.63 6.67 -4.08
C ASP A 129 14.59 7.13 -2.61
N ILE A 130 14.66 6.18 -1.66
CA ILE A 130 14.64 6.53 -0.23
C ILE A 130 15.80 7.45 0.16
N ASP A 131 16.93 7.33 -0.55
CA ASP A 131 18.16 8.06 -0.26
C ASP A 131 18.29 9.38 -1.01
N ALA A 132 17.34 9.73 -1.89
CA ALA A 132 17.34 11.03 -2.54
C ALA A 132 16.96 12.14 -1.54
N PHE A 133 17.79 13.18 -1.47
CA PHE A 133 17.59 14.34 -0.62
C PHE A 133 18.38 15.55 -1.13
N ASP A 134 17.74 16.71 -1.22
CA ASP A 134 18.38 17.98 -1.63
C ASP A 134 18.98 18.69 -0.41
N ALA A 135 20.23 18.36 -0.09
CA ALA A 135 20.91 18.92 1.09
C ALA A 135 21.13 20.44 0.99
N GLU A 136 21.37 20.97 -0.22
CA GLU A 136 21.59 22.40 -0.46
C GLU A 136 20.34 23.22 -0.12
N MET A 137 19.16 22.74 -0.53
CA MET A 137 17.88 23.39 -0.23
C MET A 137 17.64 23.57 1.27
N PHE A 138 18.06 22.59 2.08
CA PHE A 138 17.95 22.65 3.56
C PHE A 138 19.19 23.23 4.24
N ARG A 139 20.21 23.64 3.48
CA ARG A 139 21.51 24.15 3.99
C ARG A 139 22.22 23.17 4.93
N ILE A 140 22.12 21.87 4.60
CA ILE A 140 22.79 20.78 5.31
C ILE A 140 24.03 20.40 4.52
N VAL A 141 25.13 20.12 5.22
CA VAL A 141 26.39 19.69 4.57
C VAL A 141 26.25 18.24 4.09
N ASP A 142 26.82 17.88 2.94
CA ASP A 142 26.71 16.51 2.37
C ASP A 142 27.07 15.39 3.35
N ALA A 143 28.15 15.57 4.12
CA ALA A 143 28.59 14.60 5.12
C ALA A 143 27.54 14.40 6.23
N GLU A 144 26.83 15.45 6.59
CA GLU A 144 25.71 15.39 7.54
C GLU A 144 24.51 14.73 6.89
N ALA A 145 24.13 15.13 5.68
CA ALA A 145 23.01 14.55 4.95
C ALA A 145 23.14 13.02 4.75
N VAL A 146 24.36 12.52 4.46
CA VAL A 146 24.62 11.07 4.35
C VAL A 146 24.46 10.35 5.68
N ALA A 147 24.77 11.01 6.80
CA ALA A 147 24.62 10.45 8.14
C ALA A 147 23.19 10.55 8.69
N MET A 148 22.32 11.34 8.06
CA MET A 148 20.93 11.48 8.46
C MET A 148 20.10 10.24 8.13
N ASP A 149 19.21 9.90 9.06
CA ASP A 149 18.21 8.86 8.84
C ASP A 149 17.35 9.19 7.60
N PRO A 150 17.17 8.27 6.65
CA PRO A 150 16.36 8.51 5.46
C PRO A 150 14.92 8.97 5.76
N GLN A 151 14.32 8.54 6.89
CA GLN A 151 12.99 8.97 7.31
C GLN A 151 12.96 10.46 7.67
N GLN A 152 14.03 10.96 8.30
CA GLN A 152 14.16 12.39 8.61
C GLN A 152 14.30 13.22 7.33
N ARG A 153 15.11 12.73 6.38
CA ARG A 153 15.29 13.37 5.06
C ARG A 153 13.97 13.43 4.29
N LYS A 154 13.21 12.33 4.27
CA LYS A 154 11.88 12.30 3.62
C LYS A 154 10.86 13.19 4.31
N LEU A 155 10.88 13.27 5.64
CA LEU A 155 9.98 14.17 6.37
C LEU A 155 10.21 15.64 5.98
N LEU A 156 11.47 16.06 5.89
CA LEU A 156 11.83 17.41 5.47
C LEU A 156 11.38 17.70 4.03
N ASP A 157 11.65 16.78 3.11
CA ASP A 157 11.28 16.91 1.71
C ASP A 157 9.75 16.99 1.50
N ILE A 158 8.98 16.09 2.14
CA ILE A 158 7.50 16.10 2.08
C ILE A 158 6.96 17.39 2.71
N SER A 159 7.53 17.84 3.82
CA SER A 159 7.11 19.06 4.51
C SER A 159 7.35 20.30 3.64
N LEU A 160 8.48 20.37 2.92
CA LEU A 160 8.74 21.43 1.97
C LEU A 160 7.71 21.43 0.83
N ARG A 161 7.41 20.25 0.26
CA ARG A 161 6.37 20.11 -0.78
C ARG A 161 5.03 20.67 -0.33
N ILE A 162 4.62 20.38 0.91
CA ILE A 162 3.40 20.93 1.51
C ILE A 162 3.44 22.47 1.49
N LEU A 163 4.49 23.06 2.05
CA LEU A 163 4.64 24.51 2.19
C LEU A 163 4.71 25.24 0.84
N THR A 164 5.23 24.58 -0.20
CA THR A 164 5.35 25.15 -1.55
C THR A 164 4.14 24.89 -2.46
N SER A 165 3.19 24.04 -2.03
CA SER A 165 2.04 23.64 -2.83
C SER A 165 0.83 24.59 -2.75
N SER A 166 0.97 25.71 -2.02
CA SER A 166 -0.08 26.74 -1.84
C SER A 166 -0.05 27.82 -2.92
#